data_AF-A0A1X0Q958-F1
#
_entry.id   AF-A0A1X0Q958-F1
#
_cell.length_a   1.000
_cell.length_b   1.000
_cell.length_c   1.000
_cell.angle_alpha   90.00
_cell.angle_beta   90.00
_cell.angle_gamma   90.00
#
_symmetry.space_group_name_H-M   'P 1'
#
loop_
_entity.id
_entity.type
_entity.pdbx_description
1 polymer ?
#
loop_
_entity_poly.entity_id
_entity_poly.type
_entity_poly.pdbx_seq_one_letter_code
_entity_poly.pdbx_strand_id
1 'polypeptide(L)'
;MLEDHSKAKLVDFLLEKKHGIKKHEFNILSQNIEEMNAPKFLLDLNAEKNVTQQSEIFDKIEKFIKEGVGNEKLEDLLFGILYSTTFPKDSKNKDCVYQSTIEFYKKKLIDNKKIMSEFHRLSSGKFNFKLPEKIVTRFPPEANGFLHIGHVKAAVLNSHLAKEGSMLLRFDDTNPIQEDVKFEKGILEDLKLLDIKYSKLVRTSDHFKKIEEYAKKLIKTGKAYVEDTDLETMREQRMNKIASKNRNTDVEENLTKFNEMLKGKLNSCLRAKVSYDSLNTAMRDPVIYRKIDCDSENFIFPTYDFACPIVDSLDGVTLALRSNEYKDRNELYNWVLNTLELENKPKIQDFSRLNFENTVLSKRKIKFYVENKYVDGWDDPRLSTLRGIKRRGMSMKVLKDYIISQGASQKTSVISWDKLWSQNKKYIDSISPRVAGVPLEGMVRCVYDKKLEKSSIKIPKIDGKGFRVIDDCSEIFISQEDALILEKDEEFT
;
A
#
# COMPACT_ATOMS: atom_id res chain seq x y z
N MET A 1 -0.60 -23.74 -21.14
CA MET A 1 -1.76 -23.82 -20.21
C MET A 1 -1.54 -22.76 -19.15
N LEU A 2 -2.47 -21.83 -18.97
CA LEU A 2 -2.33 -20.75 -17.98
C LEU A 2 -2.53 -21.32 -16.58
N GLU A 3 -1.46 -21.33 -15.79
CA GLU A 3 -1.48 -21.74 -14.38
C GLU A 3 -2.29 -20.71 -13.57
N ASP A 4 -3.20 -21.16 -12.70
CA ASP A 4 -3.80 -20.24 -11.72
C ASP A 4 -2.73 -19.85 -10.69
N HIS A 5 -2.04 -18.73 -10.97
CA HIS A 5 -0.92 -18.23 -10.17
C HIS A 5 -1.26 -18.02 -8.69
N SER A 6 -2.53 -17.75 -8.36
CA SER A 6 -2.94 -17.55 -6.96
C SER A 6 -2.95 -18.87 -6.18
N LYS A 7 -3.23 -19.97 -6.87
CA LYS A 7 -3.34 -21.34 -6.34
C LYS A 7 -1.97 -22.02 -6.25
N ALA A 8 -1.13 -21.85 -7.25
CA ALA A 8 0.23 -22.37 -7.23
C ALA A 8 1.09 -21.74 -6.13
N LYS A 9 0.83 -20.47 -5.76
CA LYS A 9 1.47 -19.78 -4.62
C LYS A 9 1.19 -20.42 -3.26
N LEU A 10 0.07 -21.13 -3.09
CA LEU A 10 -0.20 -21.90 -1.87
C LEU A 10 0.76 -23.08 -1.73
N VAL A 11 0.95 -23.81 -2.83
CA VAL A 11 1.81 -25.00 -2.89
C VAL A 11 3.24 -24.61 -2.53
N ASP A 12 3.78 -23.58 -3.17
CA ASP A 12 5.11 -23.04 -2.85
C ASP A 12 5.21 -22.56 -1.41
N PHE A 13 4.21 -21.85 -0.90
CA PHE A 13 4.21 -21.38 0.49
C PHE A 13 4.24 -22.54 1.49
N LEU A 14 3.47 -23.60 1.22
CA LEU A 14 3.44 -24.80 2.06
C LEU A 14 4.78 -25.54 2.01
N LEU A 15 5.33 -25.75 0.82
CA LEU A 15 6.58 -26.48 0.60
C LEU A 15 7.80 -25.74 1.14
N GLU A 16 7.89 -24.43 0.95
CA GLU A 16 8.95 -23.60 1.54
C GLU A 16 8.90 -23.68 3.07
N LYS A 17 7.71 -23.52 3.67
CA LYS A 17 7.56 -23.47 5.12
C LYS A 17 7.87 -24.78 5.82
N LYS A 18 7.46 -25.91 5.25
CA LYS A 18 7.68 -27.23 5.86
C LYS A 18 9.01 -27.86 5.47
N HIS A 19 9.45 -27.64 4.23
CA HIS A 19 10.52 -28.43 3.62
C HIS A 19 11.71 -27.59 3.14
N GLY A 20 11.66 -26.25 3.28
CA GLY A 20 12.72 -25.36 2.86
C GLY A 20 12.96 -25.32 1.35
N ILE A 21 11.98 -25.77 0.57
CA ILE A 21 12.06 -25.79 -0.90
C ILE A 21 12.05 -24.36 -1.42
N LYS A 22 12.93 -24.06 -2.39
CA LYS A 22 13.01 -22.73 -3.00
C LYS A 22 11.71 -22.42 -3.72
N LYS A 23 11.24 -21.19 -3.58
CA LYS A 23 10.12 -20.68 -4.36
C LYS A 23 10.51 -20.59 -5.83
N HIS A 24 9.53 -20.93 -6.66
CA HIS A 24 9.63 -20.83 -8.11
C HIS A 24 8.90 -19.58 -8.58
N GLU A 25 9.49 -18.84 -9.52
CA GLU A 25 8.90 -17.59 -10.02
C GLU A 25 7.92 -17.82 -11.18
N PHE A 26 8.09 -18.92 -11.93
CA PHE A 26 7.26 -19.29 -13.08
C PHE A 26 7.03 -20.80 -13.13
N ASN A 27 5.91 -21.25 -13.72
CA ASN A 27 5.65 -22.68 -13.95
C ASN A 27 5.77 -23.49 -12.64
N ILE A 28 5.21 -22.94 -11.55
CA ILE A 28 5.49 -23.31 -10.16
C ILE A 28 5.19 -24.80 -9.92
N LEU A 29 4.01 -25.26 -10.34
CA LEU A 29 3.61 -26.66 -10.16
C LEU A 29 4.45 -27.62 -11.01
N SER A 30 4.79 -27.25 -12.24
CA SER A 30 5.66 -28.08 -13.11
C SER A 30 7.08 -28.19 -12.58
N GLN A 31 7.66 -27.10 -12.08
CA GLN A 31 9.00 -27.14 -11.49
C GLN A 31 9.01 -27.97 -10.22
N ASN A 32 8.02 -27.79 -9.32
CA ASN A 32 7.89 -28.64 -8.14
C ASN A 32 7.66 -30.12 -8.48
N ILE A 33 6.85 -30.43 -9.50
CA ILE A 33 6.60 -31.81 -9.93
C ILE A 33 7.86 -32.46 -10.50
N GLU A 34 8.64 -31.72 -11.29
CA GLU A 34 9.93 -32.19 -11.83
C GLU A 34 10.98 -32.39 -10.74
N GLU A 35 11.17 -31.41 -9.85
CA GLU A 35 12.15 -31.47 -8.76
C GLU A 35 11.85 -32.60 -7.76
N MET A 36 10.57 -32.91 -7.55
CA MET A 36 10.14 -33.97 -6.62
C MET A 36 9.96 -35.32 -7.30
N ASN A 37 10.23 -35.43 -8.60
CA ASN A 37 10.00 -36.63 -9.39
C ASN A 37 8.55 -37.15 -9.25
N ALA A 38 7.60 -36.22 -9.15
CA ALA A 38 6.19 -36.49 -8.92
C ALA A 38 5.48 -36.96 -10.21
N PRO A 39 4.36 -37.69 -10.10
CA PRO A 39 3.62 -38.12 -11.29
C PRO A 39 3.15 -36.94 -12.14
N LYS A 40 3.53 -36.94 -13.43
CA LYS A 40 3.21 -35.84 -14.36
C LYS A 40 1.71 -35.56 -14.53
N PHE A 41 0.86 -36.55 -14.28
CA PHE A 41 -0.60 -36.38 -14.33
C PHE A 41 -1.13 -35.38 -13.29
N LEU A 42 -0.35 -35.02 -12.27
CA LEU A 42 -0.76 -34.00 -11.30
C LEU A 42 -0.83 -32.59 -11.90
N LEU A 43 -0.14 -32.35 -13.02
CA LEU A 43 -0.28 -31.10 -13.78
C LEU A 43 -1.66 -30.95 -14.42
N ASP A 44 -2.36 -32.06 -14.65
CA ASP A 44 -3.65 -32.07 -15.32
C ASP A 44 -4.80 -31.53 -14.45
N LEU A 45 -4.59 -31.41 -13.13
CA LEU A 45 -5.58 -30.90 -12.15
C LEU A 45 -5.76 -29.37 -12.18
N ASN A 46 -4.77 -28.63 -12.66
CA ASN A 46 -4.79 -27.16 -12.66
C ASN A 46 -5.27 -26.57 -14.00
N ALA A 47 -5.71 -27.39 -14.94
CA ALA A 47 -6.28 -26.96 -16.21
C ALA A 47 -7.81 -26.93 -16.14
N GLU A 48 -8.44 -25.90 -16.71
CA GLU A 48 -9.90 -25.84 -16.91
C GLU A 48 -10.34 -26.99 -17.84
N LYS A 49 -10.68 -28.14 -17.26
CA LYS A 49 -11.13 -29.35 -17.97
C LYS A 49 -12.63 -29.60 -17.73
N ASN A 50 -13.28 -30.28 -18.69
CA ASN A 50 -14.67 -30.68 -18.57
C ASN A 50 -14.87 -31.78 -17.51
N VAL A 51 -16.13 -32.04 -17.13
CA VAL A 51 -16.50 -32.94 -16.01
C VAL A 51 -15.94 -34.36 -16.19
N THR A 52 -15.99 -34.91 -17.41
CA THR A 52 -15.50 -36.27 -17.72
C THR A 52 -13.99 -36.38 -17.50
N GLN A 53 -13.22 -35.40 -17.97
CA GLN A 53 -11.76 -35.38 -17.81
C GLN A 53 -11.33 -35.18 -16.34
N GLN A 54 -12.12 -34.47 -15.54
CA GLN A 54 -11.86 -34.33 -14.11
C GLN A 54 -12.04 -35.65 -13.36
N SER A 55 -13.07 -36.43 -13.70
CA SER A 55 -13.32 -37.76 -13.10
C SER A 55 -12.12 -38.69 -13.30
N GLU A 56 -11.61 -38.79 -14.54
CA GLU A 56 -10.46 -39.66 -14.85
C GLU A 56 -9.19 -39.29 -14.07
N ILE A 57 -9.01 -38.01 -13.75
CA ILE A 57 -7.85 -37.54 -12.99
C ILE A 57 -8.03 -37.86 -11.50
N PHE A 58 -9.22 -37.65 -10.94
CA PHE A 58 -9.51 -38.05 -9.57
C PHE A 58 -9.41 -39.57 -9.37
N ASP A 59 -9.78 -40.38 -10.36
CA ASP A 59 -9.55 -41.84 -10.34
C ASP A 59 -8.06 -42.19 -10.23
N LYS A 60 -7.20 -41.46 -10.97
CA LYS A 60 -5.74 -41.61 -10.88
C LYS A 60 -5.19 -41.18 -9.52
N ILE A 61 -5.71 -40.10 -8.94
CA ILE A 61 -5.32 -39.64 -7.60
C ILE A 61 -5.73 -40.67 -6.54
N GLU A 62 -6.96 -41.17 -6.62
CA GLU A 62 -7.48 -42.19 -5.68
C GLU A 62 -6.63 -43.45 -5.71
N LYS A 63 -6.25 -43.90 -6.92
CA LYS A 63 -5.31 -45.01 -7.07
C LYS A 63 -3.92 -44.68 -6.51
N PHE A 64 -3.39 -43.50 -6.82
CA PHE A 64 -2.07 -43.06 -6.34
C PHE A 64 -2.00 -42.96 -4.81
N ILE A 65 -3.05 -42.49 -4.15
CA ILE A 65 -3.13 -42.44 -2.70
C ILE A 65 -3.23 -43.85 -2.10
N LYS A 66 -3.99 -44.76 -2.72
CA LYS A 66 -4.11 -46.16 -2.28
C LYS A 66 -2.80 -46.93 -2.40
N GLU A 67 -2.01 -46.67 -3.44
CA GLU A 67 -0.69 -47.27 -3.66
C GLU A 67 0.39 -46.69 -2.73
N GLY A 68 0.11 -45.54 -2.11
CA GLY A 68 1.02 -44.84 -1.21
C GLY A 68 1.80 -43.74 -1.93
N VAL A 69 1.67 -42.51 -1.45
CA VAL A 69 2.25 -41.30 -2.08
C VAL A 69 3.79 -41.24 -1.94
N GLY A 70 4.38 -42.00 -1.02
CA GLY A 70 5.83 -42.26 -0.97
C GLY A 70 6.63 -41.38 -0.01
N ASN A 71 6.38 -40.07 0.11
CA ASN A 71 7.04 -39.20 1.10
C ASN A 71 6.22 -37.96 1.48
N GLU A 72 6.53 -37.36 2.64
CA GLU A 72 5.77 -36.22 3.19
C GLU A 72 5.77 -34.98 2.27
N LYS A 73 6.85 -34.72 1.53
CA LYS A 73 6.93 -33.60 0.58
C LYS A 73 5.92 -33.75 -0.54
N LEU A 74 5.85 -34.95 -1.12
CA LEU A 74 4.94 -35.29 -2.20
C LEU A 74 3.47 -35.33 -1.71
N GLU A 75 3.26 -35.73 -0.47
CA GLU A 75 1.94 -35.61 0.17
C GLU A 75 1.51 -34.14 0.36
N ASP A 76 2.40 -33.26 0.81
CA ASP A 76 2.07 -31.83 0.96
C ASP A 76 1.89 -31.13 -0.41
N LEU A 77 2.65 -31.52 -1.44
CA LEU A 77 2.42 -31.11 -2.82
C LEU A 77 1.03 -31.52 -3.30
N LEU A 78 0.67 -32.80 -3.13
CA LEU A 78 -0.64 -33.34 -3.51
C LEU A 78 -1.78 -32.65 -2.75
N PHE A 79 -1.62 -32.43 -1.44
CA PHE A 79 -2.58 -31.70 -0.62
C PHE A 79 -2.77 -30.26 -1.13
N GLY A 80 -1.67 -29.55 -1.41
CA GLY A 80 -1.74 -28.19 -1.92
C GLY A 80 -2.45 -28.10 -3.28
N ILE A 81 -2.19 -29.04 -4.18
CA ILE A 81 -2.90 -29.17 -5.46
C ILE A 81 -4.39 -29.43 -5.22
N LEU A 82 -4.76 -30.45 -4.43
CA LEU A 82 -6.16 -30.77 -4.11
C LEU A 82 -6.89 -29.62 -3.43
N TYR A 83 -6.24 -28.91 -2.51
CA TYR A 83 -6.82 -27.75 -1.83
C TYR A 83 -7.16 -26.62 -2.80
N SER A 84 -6.42 -26.54 -3.90
CA SER A 84 -6.59 -25.49 -4.90
C SER A 84 -7.64 -25.80 -5.97
N THR A 85 -8.16 -27.03 -6.05
CA THR A 85 -9.18 -27.42 -7.03
C THR A 85 -10.62 -27.30 -6.48
N THR A 86 -11.60 -27.88 -7.17
CA THR A 86 -12.98 -28.02 -6.69
C THR A 86 -13.14 -29.06 -5.58
N PHE A 87 -12.13 -29.93 -5.39
CA PHE A 87 -12.18 -31.06 -4.46
C PHE A 87 -12.58 -30.71 -3.01
N PRO A 88 -12.22 -29.55 -2.42
CA PRO A 88 -12.68 -29.17 -1.08
C PRO A 88 -14.21 -29.02 -0.97
N LYS A 89 -14.89 -28.72 -2.08
CA LYS A 89 -16.36 -28.71 -2.16
C LYS A 89 -16.87 -30.12 -2.41
N ASP A 90 -16.28 -30.85 -3.35
CA ASP A 90 -16.73 -32.17 -3.77
C ASP A 90 -16.59 -33.22 -2.65
N SER A 91 -15.52 -33.14 -1.85
CA SER A 91 -15.27 -33.97 -0.66
C SER A 91 -16.31 -33.80 0.47
N LYS A 92 -17.18 -32.80 0.40
CA LYS A 92 -18.30 -32.60 1.33
C LYS A 92 -19.61 -33.17 0.80
N ASN A 93 -19.67 -33.54 -0.48
CA ASN A 93 -20.83 -34.18 -1.08
C ASN A 93 -20.90 -35.66 -0.64
N LYS A 94 -22.10 -36.13 -0.29
CA LYS A 94 -22.33 -37.52 0.12
C LYS A 94 -22.11 -38.52 -1.01
N ASP A 95 -22.21 -38.07 -2.26
CA ASP A 95 -22.06 -38.89 -3.45
C ASP A 95 -20.61 -38.98 -3.96
N CYS A 96 -19.64 -38.40 -3.23
CA CYS A 96 -18.24 -38.43 -3.64
C CYS A 96 -17.62 -39.81 -3.41
N VAL A 97 -17.17 -40.46 -4.49
CA VAL A 97 -16.70 -41.86 -4.50
C VAL A 97 -15.22 -42.04 -4.12
N TYR A 98 -14.48 -40.95 -3.86
CA TYR A 98 -13.03 -40.94 -3.64
C TYR A 98 -12.64 -41.00 -2.15
N GLN A 99 -13.01 -42.10 -1.49
CA GLN A 99 -12.91 -42.20 -0.02
C GLN A 99 -11.48 -42.07 0.50
N SER A 100 -10.49 -42.71 -0.14
CA SER A 100 -9.09 -42.61 0.29
C SER A 100 -8.55 -41.18 0.10
N THR A 101 -8.94 -40.51 -0.98
CA THR A 101 -8.58 -39.11 -1.24
C THR A 101 -9.21 -38.16 -0.22
N ILE A 102 -10.46 -38.40 0.20
CA ILE A 102 -11.15 -37.61 1.24
C ILE A 102 -10.43 -37.74 2.59
N GLU A 103 -10.09 -38.94 3.00
CA GLU A 103 -9.40 -39.21 4.26
C GLU A 103 -8.01 -38.57 4.28
N PHE A 104 -7.25 -38.75 3.20
CA PHE A 104 -5.97 -38.08 3.00
C PHE A 104 -6.08 -36.55 3.12
N TYR A 105 -7.03 -35.95 2.39
CA TYR A 105 -7.24 -34.51 2.39
C TYR A 105 -7.61 -33.97 3.78
N LYS A 106 -8.52 -34.64 4.50
CA LYS A 106 -8.93 -34.24 5.85
C LYS A 106 -7.77 -34.29 6.84
N LYS A 107 -6.95 -35.35 6.78
CA LYS A 107 -5.76 -35.49 7.62
C LYS A 107 -4.79 -34.34 7.37
N LYS A 108 -4.40 -34.11 6.11
CA LYS A 108 -3.47 -33.02 5.75
C LYS A 108 -4.02 -31.64 6.01
N LEU A 109 -5.33 -31.43 5.91
CA LEU A 109 -5.97 -30.17 6.26
C LEU A 109 -5.80 -29.84 7.76
N ILE A 110 -5.87 -30.84 8.63
CA ILE A 110 -5.64 -30.70 10.07
C ILE A 110 -4.16 -30.41 10.33
N ASP A 111 -3.27 -31.23 9.75
CA ASP A 111 -1.81 -31.11 9.92
C ASP A 111 -1.30 -29.73 9.49
N ASN A 112 -1.84 -29.22 8.38
CA ASN A 112 -1.42 -27.95 7.79
C ASN A 112 -2.25 -26.74 8.26
N LYS A 113 -3.20 -26.89 9.19
CA LYS A 113 -4.16 -25.84 9.60
C LYS A 113 -3.51 -24.49 9.96
N LYS A 114 -2.40 -24.50 10.70
CA LYS A 114 -1.68 -23.27 11.08
C LYS A 114 -1.06 -22.58 9.87
N ILE A 115 -0.40 -23.33 9.00
CA ILE A 115 0.24 -22.82 7.77
C ILE A 115 -0.84 -22.28 6.81
N MET A 116 -1.95 -23.00 6.66
CA MET A 116 -3.10 -22.54 5.88
C MET A 116 -3.66 -21.23 6.42
N SER A 117 -3.79 -21.09 7.74
CA SER A 117 -4.24 -19.84 8.35
C SER A 117 -3.26 -18.68 8.15
N GLU A 118 -1.95 -18.96 8.15
CA GLU A 118 -0.90 -17.98 7.86
C GLU A 118 -0.94 -17.54 6.40
N PHE A 119 -1.07 -18.50 5.47
CA PHE A 119 -1.24 -18.25 4.05
C PHE A 119 -2.47 -17.38 3.80
N HIS A 120 -3.64 -17.78 4.32
CA HIS A 120 -4.87 -17.00 4.16
C HIS A 120 -4.77 -15.61 4.76
N ARG A 121 -4.07 -15.43 5.88
CA ARG A 121 -3.80 -14.10 6.45
C ARG A 121 -2.93 -13.25 5.51
N LEU A 122 -1.90 -13.81 4.91
CA LEU A 122 -1.05 -13.11 3.94
C LEU A 122 -1.78 -12.84 2.61
N SER A 123 -2.66 -13.75 2.20
CA SER A 123 -3.45 -13.71 0.96
C SER A 123 -4.76 -12.92 1.11
N SER A 124 -5.16 -12.57 2.34
CA SER A 124 -6.42 -11.88 2.63
C SER A 124 -6.46 -10.39 2.22
N GLY A 125 -5.34 -9.84 1.74
CA GLY A 125 -5.32 -8.62 0.94
C GLY A 125 -5.88 -8.88 -0.46
N LYS A 126 -7.19 -9.16 -0.59
CA LYS A 126 -7.80 -9.42 -1.90
C LYS A 126 -7.82 -8.16 -2.75
N PHE A 127 -6.88 -8.09 -3.71
CA PHE A 127 -6.98 -7.22 -4.87
C PHE A 127 -7.98 -7.85 -5.85
N ASN A 128 -9.28 -7.56 -5.68
CA ASN A 128 -10.37 -8.11 -6.51
C ASN A 128 -10.45 -7.43 -7.89
N PHE A 129 -9.33 -7.29 -8.59
CA PHE A 129 -9.29 -6.73 -9.94
C PHE A 129 -8.23 -7.44 -10.78
N LYS A 130 -8.52 -7.58 -12.08
CA LYS A 130 -7.57 -8.13 -13.04
C LYS A 130 -6.34 -7.22 -13.13
N LEU A 131 -5.16 -7.74 -12.84
CA LEU A 131 -3.90 -7.02 -13.02
C LEU A 131 -3.49 -7.00 -14.50
N PRO A 132 -2.77 -5.97 -14.96
CA PRO A 132 -2.14 -5.98 -16.28
C PRO A 132 -1.03 -7.04 -16.33
N GLU A 133 -0.71 -7.54 -17.52
CA GLU A 133 0.34 -8.56 -17.73
C GLU A 133 1.72 -8.08 -17.27
N LYS A 134 2.07 -6.83 -17.61
CA LYS A 134 3.24 -6.13 -17.09
C LYS A 134 2.79 -5.09 -16.09
N ILE A 135 3.28 -5.17 -14.85
CA ILE A 135 2.93 -4.22 -13.78
C ILE A 135 4.00 -3.14 -13.68
N VAL A 136 3.61 -1.90 -13.99
CA VAL A 136 4.37 -0.68 -13.71
C VAL A 136 3.46 0.23 -12.90
N THR A 137 3.81 0.45 -11.64
CA THR A 137 3.10 1.37 -10.74
C THR A 137 3.94 2.62 -10.51
N ARG A 138 3.36 3.61 -9.81
CA ARG A 138 4.10 4.77 -9.33
C ARG A 138 3.60 5.22 -7.97
N PHE A 139 4.51 5.64 -7.11
CA PHE A 139 4.21 6.44 -5.94
C PHE A 139 4.49 7.91 -6.26
N PRO A 140 3.47 8.77 -6.41
CA PRO A 140 3.64 10.15 -6.82
C PRO A 140 3.42 11.16 -5.67
N PRO A 141 4.31 11.28 -4.67
CA PRO A 141 4.13 12.25 -3.60
C PRO A 141 4.48 13.68 -4.03
N GLU A 142 3.74 14.65 -3.48
CA GLU A 142 4.16 16.06 -3.48
C GLU A 142 5.13 16.33 -2.33
N ALA A 143 6.21 17.07 -2.62
CA ALA A 143 7.27 17.41 -1.67
C ALA A 143 6.93 18.64 -0.79
N ASN A 144 5.71 18.68 -0.25
CA ASN A 144 5.19 19.78 0.59
C ASN A 144 5.01 19.41 2.08
N GLY A 145 5.54 18.25 2.49
CA GLY A 145 5.50 17.75 3.86
C GLY A 145 5.97 16.30 3.96
N PHE A 146 6.34 15.85 5.16
CA PHE A 146 6.72 14.45 5.41
C PHE A 146 5.56 13.47 5.23
N LEU A 147 5.89 12.19 5.03
CA LEU A 147 4.87 11.16 4.84
C LEU A 147 4.10 10.91 6.14
N HIS A 148 2.80 10.68 5.99
CA HIS A 148 1.92 10.20 7.04
C HIS A 148 1.34 8.84 6.67
N ILE A 149 0.68 8.16 7.61
CA ILE A 149 0.17 6.79 7.41
C ILE A 149 -0.70 6.60 6.15
N GLY A 150 -1.49 7.61 5.75
CA GLY A 150 -2.18 7.61 4.45
C GLY A 150 -1.26 7.51 3.22
N HIS A 151 -0.15 8.26 3.19
CA HIS A 151 0.88 8.14 2.14
C HIS A 151 1.62 6.80 2.24
N VAL A 152 1.88 6.32 3.45
CA VAL A 152 2.50 5.01 3.67
C VAL A 152 1.63 3.91 3.05
N LYS A 153 0.29 4.00 3.17
CA LYS A 153 -0.59 3.06 2.44
C LYS A 153 -0.39 3.11 0.94
N ALA A 154 -0.38 4.31 0.34
CA ALA A 154 -0.17 4.44 -1.09
C ALA A 154 1.20 3.87 -1.53
N ALA A 155 2.28 4.20 -0.82
CA ALA A 155 3.62 3.71 -1.12
C ALA A 155 3.71 2.17 -0.99
N VAL A 156 3.20 1.61 0.11
CA VAL A 156 3.22 0.17 0.36
C VAL A 156 2.35 -0.59 -0.65
N LEU A 157 1.17 -0.08 -1.01
CA LEU A 157 0.32 -0.74 -2.01
C LEU A 157 0.95 -0.75 -3.41
N ASN A 158 1.50 0.38 -3.86
CA ASN A 158 2.20 0.44 -5.15
C ASN A 158 3.39 -0.51 -5.16
N SER A 159 4.24 -0.47 -4.12
CA SER A 159 5.40 -1.34 -4.00
C SER A 159 5.01 -2.82 -3.90
N HIS A 160 3.94 -3.15 -3.18
CA HIS A 160 3.47 -4.52 -3.04
C HIS A 160 2.94 -5.11 -4.35
N LEU A 161 2.20 -4.33 -5.14
CA LEU A 161 1.69 -4.77 -6.44
C LEU A 161 2.79 -4.86 -7.49
N ALA A 162 3.83 -4.04 -7.37
CA ALA A 162 4.98 -4.03 -8.27
C ALA A 162 6.10 -5.00 -7.86
N LYS A 163 5.85 -5.98 -6.98
CA LYS A 163 6.88 -6.96 -6.57
C LYS A 163 7.47 -7.75 -7.74
N GLU A 164 6.62 -8.17 -8.67
CA GLU A 164 6.99 -8.88 -9.92
C GLU A 164 7.04 -7.90 -11.11
N GLY A 165 7.11 -6.61 -10.83
CA GLY A 165 7.08 -5.54 -11.83
C GLY A 165 8.04 -4.43 -11.45
N SER A 166 7.64 -3.18 -11.72
CA SER A 166 8.42 -2.01 -11.30
C SER A 166 7.54 -0.93 -10.69
N MET A 167 8.10 -0.22 -9.71
CA MET A 167 7.47 0.95 -9.12
C MET A 167 8.35 2.16 -9.39
N LEU A 168 7.78 3.19 -10.00
CA LEU A 168 8.40 4.49 -10.15
C LEU A 168 8.18 5.32 -8.88
N LEU A 169 9.18 6.12 -8.52
CA LEU A 169 8.99 7.23 -7.59
C LEU A 169 8.90 8.50 -8.41
N ARG A 170 7.77 9.22 -8.33
CA ARG A 170 7.58 10.49 -9.04
C ARG A 170 7.35 11.63 -8.07
N PHE A 171 8.20 12.65 -8.04
CA PHE A 171 7.82 13.88 -7.37
C PHE A 171 6.86 14.64 -8.29
N ASP A 172 5.64 14.89 -7.80
CA ASP A 172 4.63 15.59 -8.58
C ASP A 172 4.76 17.10 -8.39
N ASP A 173 5.75 17.65 -9.08
CA ASP A 173 6.29 18.99 -8.87
C ASP A 173 5.63 20.08 -9.75
N THR A 174 4.30 20.09 -9.77
CA THR A 174 3.50 21.05 -10.56
C THR A 174 3.20 22.36 -9.83
N ASN A 175 3.71 22.55 -8.61
CA ASN A 175 3.46 23.74 -7.81
C ASN A 175 4.74 24.20 -7.08
N PRO A 176 5.56 25.06 -7.73
CA PRO A 176 6.88 25.41 -7.22
C PRO A 176 6.89 26.13 -5.87
N ILE A 177 5.77 26.75 -5.46
CA ILE A 177 5.66 27.45 -4.17
C ILE A 177 5.60 26.46 -2.99
N GLN A 178 5.07 25.26 -3.22
CA GLN A 178 4.79 24.32 -2.13
C GLN A 178 5.91 23.32 -1.87
N GLU A 179 6.91 23.27 -2.74
CA GLU A 179 7.94 22.25 -2.74
C GLU A 179 9.17 22.69 -1.97
N ASP A 180 9.74 21.77 -1.20
CA ASP A 180 10.95 22.02 -0.43
C ASP A 180 11.87 20.79 -0.51
N VAL A 181 13.14 21.02 -0.86
CA VAL A 181 14.18 19.99 -0.99
C VAL A 181 14.30 19.16 0.29
N LYS A 182 14.03 19.75 1.46
CA LYS A 182 14.05 19.01 2.74
C LYS A 182 13.00 17.89 2.78
N PHE A 183 11.83 18.12 2.17
CA PHE A 183 10.75 17.14 2.14
C PHE A 183 11.03 16.07 1.09
N GLU A 184 11.62 16.40 -0.06
CA GLU A 184 12.09 15.38 -1.02
C GLU A 184 13.06 14.40 -0.35
N LYS A 185 14.12 14.94 0.29
CA LYS A 185 15.09 14.12 1.02
C LYS A 185 14.42 13.30 2.12
N GLY A 186 13.49 13.93 2.85
CA GLY A 186 12.71 13.28 3.89
C GLY A 186 11.88 12.10 3.40
N ILE A 187 11.22 12.25 2.25
CA ILE A 187 10.42 11.21 1.60
C ILE A 187 11.30 10.04 1.15
N LEU A 188 12.49 10.33 0.58
CA LEU A 188 13.45 9.29 0.20
C LEU A 188 13.94 8.47 1.40
N GLU A 189 14.23 9.14 2.53
CA GLU A 189 14.57 8.48 3.78
C GLU A 189 13.41 7.65 4.32
N ASP A 190 12.18 8.17 4.27
CA ASP A 190 10.96 7.47 4.71
C ASP A 190 10.72 6.18 3.89
N LEU A 191 10.94 6.21 2.58
CA LEU A 191 10.86 5.02 1.73
C LEU A 191 11.93 3.99 2.08
N LYS A 192 13.17 4.41 2.38
CA LYS A 192 14.24 3.52 2.87
C LYS A 192 13.85 2.90 4.21
N LEU A 193 13.24 3.65 5.13
CA LEU A 193 12.75 3.13 6.41
C LEU A 193 11.68 2.06 6.25
N LEU A 194 10.85 2.19 5.22
CA LEU A 194 9.85 1.20 4.85
C LEU A 194 10.44 0.04 4.04
N ASP A 195 11.74 0.04 3.71
CA ASP A 195 12.34 -0.94 2.81
C ASP A 195 11.53 -1.06 1.50
N ILE A 196 11.21 0.11 0.93
CA ILE A 196 10.53 0.24 -0.36
C ILE A 196 11.57 0.64 -1.41
N LYS A 197 11.69 -0.17 -2.45
CA LYS A 197 12.55 0.10 -3.61
C LYS A 197 11.71 0.61 -4.76
N TYR A 198 12.25 1.56 -5.50
CA TYR A 198 11.71 2.06 -6.76
C TYR A 198 12.74 1.84 -7.88
N SER A 199 12.29 1.64 -9.11
CA SER A 199 13.15 1.37 -10.26
C SER A 199 13.76 2.64 -10.85
N LYS A 200 13.01 3.74 -10.82
CA LYS A 200 13.43 5.04 -11.35
C LYS A 200 12.80 6.17 -10.53
N LEU A 201 13.60 7.21 -10.29
CA LEU A 201 13.13 8.50 -9.79
C LEU A 201 12.87 9.40 -10.99
N VAL A 202 11.68 9.98 -11.07
CA VAL A 202 11.27 10.92 -12.13
C VAL A 202 10.59 12.14 -11.52
N ARG A 203 10.54 13.24 -12.25
CA ARG A 203 9.78 14.43 -11.88
C ARG A 203 8.72 14.72 -12.93
N THR A 204 7.59 15.30 -12.52
CA THR A 204 6.60 15.79 -13.47
C THR A 204 7.19 16.93 -14.33
N SER A 205 8.08 17.75 -13.74
CA SER A 205 8.80 18.83 -14.41
C SER A 205 9.71 18.36 -15.56
N ASP A 206 10.27 17.15 -15.48
CA ASP A 206 11.04 16.52 -16.56
C ASP A 206 10.21 16.42 -17.87
N HIS A 207 8.88 16.46 -17.75
CA HIS A 207 7.94 16.33 -18.86
C HIS A 207 7.24 17.64 -19.25
N PHE A 208 7.55 18.79 -18.65
CA PHE A 208 6.85 20.06 -18.91
C PHE A 208 6.81 20.43 -20.38
N LYS A 209 7.92 20.25 -21.11
CA LYS A 209 7.95 20.49 -22.56
C LYS A 209 6.94 19.62 -23.32
N LYS A 210 6.84 18.33 -22.96
CA LYS A 210 5.90 17.41 -23.59
C LYS A 210 4.45 17.71 -23.21
N ILE A 211 4.21 18.10 -21.95
CA ILE A 211 2.89 18.52 -21.46
C ILE A 211 2.44 19.81 -22.20
N GLU A 212 3.36 20.74 -22.45
CA GLU A 212 3.09 21.96 -23.23
C GLU A 212 2.74 21.62 -24.69
N GLU A 213 3.48 20.72 -25.33
CA GLU A 213 3.17 20.23 -26.68
C GLU A 213 1.74 19.66 -26.77
N TYR A 214 1.33 18.89 -25.75
CA TYR A 214 -0.02 18.36 -25.67
C TYR A 214 -1.08 19.44 -25.40
N ALA A 215 -0.79 20.44 -24.59
CA ALA A 215 -1.67 21.59 -24.41
C ALA A 215 -1.89 22.32 -25.75
N LYS A 216 -0.81 22.54 -26.53
CA LYS A 216 -0.90 23.10 -27.89
C LYS A 216 -1.67 22.19 -28.84
N LYS A 217 -1.54 20.85 -28.76
CA LYS A 217 -2.35 19.89 -29.53
C LYS A 217 -3.84 20.04 -29.20
N LEU A 218 -4.21 20.21 -27.93
CA LEU A 218 -5.60 20.43 -27.54
C LEU A 218 -6.15 21.75 -28.10
N ILE A 219 -5.38 22.84 -28.06
CA ILE A 219 -5.80 24.11 -28.67
C ILE A 219 -6.04 23.92 -30.17
N LYS A 220 -5.07 23.34 -30.89
CA LYS A 220 -5.14 23.12 -32.35
C LYS A 220 -6.32 22.24 -32.78
N THR A 221 -6.75 21.33 -31.91
CA THR A 221 -7.91 20.45 -32.16
C THR A 221 -9.23 21.01 -31.62
N GLY A 222 -9.24 22.27 -31.16
CA GLY A 222 -10.43 22.94 -30.62
C GLY A 222 -10.91 22.33 -29.30
N LYS A 223 -10.03 21.66 -28.55
CA LYS A 223 -10.29 20.98 -27.27
C LYS A 223 -9.74 21.73 -26.06
N ALA A 224 -9.18 22.92 -26.23
CA ALA A 224 -8.81 23.83 -25.16
C ALA A 224 -8.95 25.29 -25.61
N TYR A 225 -9.17 26.19 -24.65
CA TYR A 225 -9.27 27.63 -24.86
C TYR A 225 -8.65 28.40 -23.68
N VAL A 226 -8.16 29.60 -23.94
CA VAL A 226 -7.63 30.51 -22.93
C VAL A 226 -8.79 31.25 -22.26
N GLU A 227 -8.70 31.36 -20.94
CA GLU A 227 -9.70 31.98 -20.08
C GLU A 227 -9.06 33.13 -19.29
N ASP A 228 -9.57 34.33 -19.51
CA ASP A 228 -9.19 35.57 -18.82
C ASP A 228 -10.25 36.07 -17.82
N THR A 229 -11.38 35.35 -17.67
CA THR A 229 -12.39 35.62 -16.65
C THR A 229 -11.81 35.46 -15.25
N ASP A 230 -12.19 36.35 -14.32
CA ASP A 230 -11.76 36.27 -12.92
C ASP A 230 -12.24 34.97 -12.24
N LEU A 231 -11.56 34.60 -11.14
CA LEU A 231 -11.77 33.33 -10.47
C LEU A 231 -13.18 33.17 -9.90
N GLU A 232 -13.79 34.23 -9.36
CA GLU A 232 -15.11 34.15 -8.73
C GLU A 232 -16.20 33.99 -9.79
N THR A 233 -16.14 34.79 -10.85
CA THR A 233 -17.05 34.64 -12.00
C THR A 233 -16.91 33.25 -12.64
N MET A 234 -15.68 32.74 -12.80
CA MET A 234 -15.45 31.40 -13.34
C MET A 234 -16.03 30.30 -12.45
N ARG A 235 -15.91 30.44 -11.12
CA ARG A 235 -16.53 29.52 -10.15
C ARG A 235 -18.05 29.53 -10.27
N GLU A 236 -18.65 30.71 -10.33
CA GLU A 236 -20.09 30.88 -10.48
C GLU A 236 -20.59 30.25 -11.79
N GLN A 237 -19.95 30.56 -12.92
CA GLN A 237 -20.28 29.96 -14.22
C GLN A 237 -20.22 28.44 -14.18
N ARG A 238 -19.17 27.87 -13.57
CA ARG A 238 -19.03 26.41 -13.42
C ARG A 238 -20.12 25.82 -12.52
N MET A 239 -20.53 26.50 -11.46
CA MET A 239 -21.60 26.03 -10.57
C MET A 239 -22.96 26.06 -11.27
N ASN A 240 -23.23 27.15 -12.00
CA ASN A 240 -24.49 27.40 -12.71
C ASN A 240 -24.55 26.79 -14.11
N LYS A 241 -23.52 26.03 -14.53
CA LYS A 241 -23.44 25.39 -15.86
C LYS A 241 -23.55 26.38 -17.02
N ILE A 242 -22.95 27.56 -16.86
CA ILE A 242 -22.90 28.60 -17.88
C ILE A 242 -21.59 28.45 -18.66
N ALA A 243 -21.68 28.42 -19.99
CA ALA A 243 -20.48 28.40 -20.84
C ALA A 243 -19.73 29.74 -20.76
N SER A 244 -18.40 29.67 -20.68
CA SER A 244 -17.56 30.87 -20.77
C SER A 244 -17.73 31.55 -22.14
N LYS A 245 -17.66 32.88 -22.17
CA LYS A 245 -17.66 33.66 -23.41
C LYS A 245 -16.46 33.32 -24.29
N ASN A 246 -15.34 32.93 -23.68
CA ASN A 246 -14.09 32.58 -24.35
C ASN A 246 -14.08 31.14 -24.90
N ARG A 247 -15.10 30.34 -24.59
CA ARG A 247 -15.14 28.92 -24.95
C ARG A 247 -15.09 28.65 -26.45
N ASN A 248 -15.53 29.61 -27.26
CA ASN A 248 -15.59 29.52 -28.72
C ASN A 248 -14.61 30.50 -29.40
N THR A 249 -13.62 31.03 -28.67
CA THR A 249 -12.52 31.79 -29.26
C THR A 249 -11.80 30.95 -30.32
N ASP A 250 -11.34 31.61 -31.38
CA ASP A 250 -10.66 30.96 -32.50
C ASP A 250 -9.37 30.24 -32.07
N VAL A 251 -8.98 29.21 -32.83
CA VAL A 251 -7.79 28.39 -32.55
C VAL A 251 -6.51 29.23 -32.58
N GLU A 252 -6.34 30.12 -33.56
CA GLU A 252 -5.12 30.93 -33.72
C GLU A 252 -5.02 31.99 -32.62
N GLU A 253 -6.14 32.57 -32.22
CA GLU A 253 -6.20 33.51 -31.10
C GLU A 253 -5.84 32.82 -29.78
N ASN A 254 -6.40 31.63 -29.51
CA ASN A 254 -6.05 30.83 -28.33
C ASN A 254 -4.57 30.45 -28.30
N LEU A 255 -3.99 30.07 -29.45
CA LEU A 255 -2.58 29.71 -29.55
C LEU A 255 -1.68 30.93 -29.28
N THR A 256 -2.06 32.10 -29.80
CA THR A 256 -1.38 33.37 -29.54
C THR A 256 -1.40 33.71 -28.05
N LYS A 257 -2.59 33.73 -27.43
CA LYS A 257 -2.76 33.99 -25.99
C LYS A 257 -1.99 32.99 -25.13
N PHE A 258 -2.02 31.69 -25.46
CA PHE A 258 -1.27 30.68 -24.70
C PHE A 258 0.25 30.89 -24.80
N ASN A 259 0.77 31.29 -25.97
CA ASN A 259 2.18 31.65 -26.12
C ASN A 259 2.56 32.93 -25.35
N GLU A 260 1.62 33.87 -25.18
CA GLU A 260 1.83 35.04 -24.31
C GLU A 260 1.83 34.67 -22.83
N MET A 261 0.97 33.73 -22.41
CA MET A 261 0.99 33.16 -21.06
C MET A 261 2.32 32.47 -20.76
N LEU A 262 2.85 31.67 -21.70
CA LEU A 262 4.17 31.03 -21.58
C LEU A 262 5.32 32.05 -21.43
N LYS A 263 5.16 33.27 -21.96
CA LYS A 263 6.11 34.39 -21.83
C LYS A 263 5.84 35.28 -20.61
N GLY A 264 4.88 34.93 -19.76
CA GLY A 264 4.49 35.72 -18.59
C GLY A 264 3.77 37.04 -18.92
N LYS A 265 3.35 37.26 -20.17
CA LYS A 265 2.77 38.52 -20.64
C LYS A 265 1.25 38.60 -20.43
N LEU A 266 0.60 37.46 -20.23
CA LEU A 266 -0.85 37.37 -20.09
C LEU A 266 -1.22 36.66 -18.78
N ASN A 267 -2.02 37.34 -17.96
CA ASN A 267 -2.56 36.76 -16.73
C ASN A 267 -3.88 36.05 -17.00
N SER A 268 -3.79 34.79 -17.41
CA SER A 268 -4.95 33.96 -17.77
C SER A 268 -4.68 32.50 -17.39
N CYS A 269 -5.66 31.63 -17.63
CA CYS A 269 -5.49 30.18 -17.50
C CYS A 269 -5.91 29.48 -18.79
N LEU A 270 -5.44 28.25 -19.00
CA LEU A 270 -5.90 27.41 -20.11
C LEU A 270 -6.93 26.42 -19.56
N ARG A 271 -8.09 26.32 -20.21
CA ARG A 271 -9.15 25.38 -19.85
C ARG A 271 -9.32 24.33 -20.94
N ALA A 272 -9.53 23.08 -20.54
CA ALA A 272 -9.98 22.04 -21.45
C ALA A 272 -11.44 22.30 -21.84
N LYS A 273 -11.77 22.11 -23.13
CA LYS A 273 -13.13 22.20 -23.67
C LYS A 273 -13.76 20.81 -23.67
N VAL A 274 -14.36 20.45 -22.53
CA VAL A 274 -14.93 19.13 -22.26
C VAL A 274 -16.46 19.24 -22.34
N SER A 275 -17.12 19.57 -21.22
CA SER A 275 -18.55 19.87 -21.16
C SER A 275 -18.78 20.81 -19.97
N TYR A 276 -19.30 22.01 -20.22
CA TYR A 276 -19.54 23.00 -19.18
C TYR A 276 -20.74 22.65 -18.28
N ASP A 277 -21.63 21.77 -18.75
CA ASP A 277 -22.91 21.39 -18.17
C ASP A 277 -22.94 19.98 -17.56
N SER A 278 -21.81 19.26 -17.60
CA SER A 278 -21.68 17.90 -17.06
C SER A 278 -22.17 17.78 -15.62
N LEU A 279 -22.82 16.66 -15.31
CA LEU A 279 -23.19 16.31 -13.94
C LEU A 279 -21.94 16.08 -13.09
N ASN A 280 -20.87 15.55 -13.68
CA ASN A 280 -19.58 15.45 -13.04
C ASN A 280 -18.88 16.82 -13.06
N THR A 281 -18.75 17.43 -11.88
CA THR A 281 -18.14 18.76 -11.73
C THR A 281 -16.67 18.79 -12.18
N ALA A 282 -15.95 17.68 -12.10
CA ALA A 282 -14.56 17.58 -12.57
C ALA A 282 -14.44 17.76 -14.09
N MET A 283 -15.50 17.42 -14.84
CA MET A 283 -15.55 17.53 -16.30
C MET A 283 -15.97 18.93 -16.79
N ARG A 284 -16.37 19.84 -15.87
CA ARG A 284 -16.82 21.20 -16.20
C ARG A 284 -15.68 22.11 -16.63
N ASP A 285 -15.29 21.97 -17.90
CA ASP A 285 -14.21 22.68 -18.58
C ASP A 285 -13.04 23.00 -17.61
N PRO A 286 -12.33 21.98 -17.11
CA PRO A 286 -11.36 22.15 -16.03
C PRO A 286 -10.14 22.96 -16.49
N VAL A 287 -9.53 23.68 -15.55
CA VAL A 287 -8.24 24.36 -15.78
C VAL A 287 -7.14 23.32 -15.93
N ILE A 288 -6.37 23.41 -17.02
CA ILE A 288 -5.27 22.51 -17.37
C ILE A 288 -3.90 23.19 -17.29
N TYR A 289 -3.83 24.52 -17.42
CA TYR A 289 -2.66 25.34 -17.09
C TYR A 289 -3.08 26.59 -16.33
N ARG A 290 -2.26 27.03 -15.37
CA ARG A 290 -2.51 28.23 -14.57
C ARG A 290 -1.23 29.02 -14.34
N LYS A 291 -1.37 30.34 -14.19
CA LYS A 291 -0.29 31.19 -13.68
C LYS A 291 -0.03 30.87 -12.19
N ILE A 292 1.24 30.85 -11.81
CA ILE A 292 1.67 30.80 -10.41
C ILE A 292 2.75 31.87 -10.25
N ASP A 293 2.51 32.87 -9.41
CA ASP A 293 3.49 33.92 -9.14
C ASP A 293 4.60 33.37 -8.22
N CYS A 294 5.73 33.02 -8.80
CA CYS A 294 6.87 32.41 -8.13
C CYS A 294 8.19 32.75 -8.84
N ASP A 295 9.30 32.60 -8.11
CA ASP A 295 10.65 32.79 -8.66
C ASP A 295 11.07 31.56 -9.48
N SER A 296 10.46 31.39 -10.66
CA SER A 296 10.73 30.29 -11.59
C SER A 296 10.97 30.82 -13.00
N GLU A 297 11.71 30.06 -13.82
CA GLU A 297 11.83 30.32 -15.26
C GLU A 297 10.50 30.11 -16.00
N ASN A 298 9.57 29.32 -15.43
CA ASN A 298 8.25 29.09 -15.97
C ASN A 298 7.22 30.02 -15.30
N PHE A 299 6.37 30.66 -16.11
CA PHE A 299 5.31 31.55 -15.61
C PHE A 299 3.96 30.86 -15.42
N ILE A 300 3.75 29.75 -16.12
CA ILE A 300 2.54 28.94 -16.04
C ILE A 300 2.90 27.47 -15.83
N PHE A 301 2.04 26.76 -15.10
CA PHE A 301 2.26 25.38 -14.72
C PHE A 301 1.02 24.53 -15.05
N PRO A 302 1.21 23.28 -15.50
CA PRO A 302 0.10 22.38 -15.71
C PRO A 302 -0.59 22.05 -14.39
N THR A 303 -1.89 21.76 -14.43
CA THR A 303 -2.57 21.23 -13.25
C THR A 303 -2.31 19.73 -13.10
N TYR A 304 -2.41 19.21 -11.87
CA TYR A 304 -2.26 17.78 -11.59
C TYR A 304 -3.15 16.90 -12.49
N ASP A 305 -4.40 17.30 -12.69
CA ASP A 305 -5.36 16.50 -13.49
C ASP A 305 -4.99 16.44 -14.98
N PHE A 306 -4.24 17.42 -15.48
CA PHE A 306 -3.71 17.41 -16.84
C PHE A 306 -2.38 16.68 -16.95
N ALA A 307 -1.44 16.97 -16.04
CA ALA A 307 -0.11 16.38 -16.04
C ALA A 307 -0.11 14.88 -15.73
N CYS A 308 -0.81 14.45 -14.67
CA CYS A 308 -0.76 13.07 -14.18
C CYS A 308 -1.07 12.00 -15.25
N PRO A 309 -2.17 12.06 -16.04
CA PRO A 309 -2.42 11.07 -17.09
C PRO A 309 -1.37 11.07 -18.20
N ILE A 310 -0.87 12.26 -18.59
CA ILE A 310 0.16 12.39 -19.61
C ILE A 310 1.45 11.71 -19.14
N VAL A 311 1.91 12.04 -17.94
CA VAL A 311 3.16 11.50 -17.41
C VAL A 311 3.03 10.01 -17.10
N ASP A 312 1.90 9.55 -16.56
CA ASP A 312 1.65 8.11 -16.37
C ASP A 312 1.72 7.35 -17.71
N SER A 313 1.20 7.92 -18.80
CA SER A 313 1.36 7.34 -20.13
C SER A 313 2.84 7.32 -20.55
N LEU A 314 3.53 8.46 -20.51
CA LEU A 314 4.91 8.61 -21.00
C LEU A 314 5.91 7.74 -20.24
N ASP A 315 5.72 7.58 -18.93
CA ASP A 315 6.54 6.76 -18.06
C ASP A 315 6.22 5.25 -18.16
N GLY A 316 5.22 4.87 -18.95
CA GLY A 316 4.84 3.47 -19.14
C GLY A 316 4.13 2.85 -17.94
N VAL A 317 3.47 3.66 -17.09
CA VAL A 317 2.65 3.17 -15.98
C VAL A 317 1.51 2.32 -16.54
N THR A 318 1.34 1.10 -16.03
CA THR A 318 0.24 0.21 -16.48
C THR A 318 -0.86 0.11 -15.44
N LEU A 319 -0.55 0.42 -14.17
CA LEU A 319 -1.49 0.40 -13.06
C LEU A 319 -1.36 1.68 -12.21
N ALA A 320 -2.34 2.57 -12.38
CA ALA A 320 -2.44 3.82 -11.65
C ALA A 320 -3.30 3.64 -10.39
N LEU A 321 -2.65 3.39 -9.25
CA LEU A 321 -3.36 3.40 -7.96
C LEU A 321 -3.72 4.83 -7.56
N ARG A 322 -4.99 5.09 -7.27
CA ARG A 322 -5.49 6.41 -6.84
C ARG A 322 -6.36 6.28 -5.60
N SER A 323 -6.36 7.31 -4.75
CA SER A 323 -7.30 7.30 -3.62
C SER A 323 -8.72 7.66 -4.09
N ASN A 324 -9.74 7.19 -3.38
CA ASN A 324 -11.15 7.46 -3.71
C ASN A 324 -11.51 8.96 -3.85
N GLU A 325 -10.72 9.88 -3.30
CA GLU A 325 -10.95 11.32 -3.47
C GLU A 325 -10.81 11.79 -4.93
N TYR A 326 -10.10 11.01 -5.75
CA TYR A 326 -9.90 11.30 -7.15
C TYR A 326 -10.91 10.57 -8.05
N LYS A 327 -11.88 9.85 -7.48
CA LYS A 327 -12.81 9.00 -8.24
C LYS A 327 -13.56 9.78 -9.31
N ASP A 328 -14.10 10.96 -8.96
CA ASP A 328 -14.79 11.83 -9.92
C ASP A 328 -13.84 12.38 -11.01
N ARG A 329 -12.53 12.38 -10.75
CA ARG A 329 -11.48 12.81 -11.71
C ARG A 329 -10.96 11.66 -12.57
N ASN A 330 -11.43 10.42 -12.38
CA ASN A 330 -11.03 9.30 -13.24
C ASN A 330 -11.60 9.45 -14.65
N GLU A 331 -12.78 10.05 -14.78
CA GLU A 331 -13.36 10.38 -16.09
C GLU A 331 -12.48 11.38 -16.85
N LEU A 332 -12.04 12.45 -16.19
CA LEU A 332 -11.14 13.45 -16.77
C LEU A 332 -9.78 12.85 -17.13
N TYR A 333 -9.24 11.99 -16.27
CA TYR A 333 -8.00 11.26 -16.55
C TYR A 333 -8.08 10.47 -17.87
N ASN A 334 -9.17 9.71 -18.05
CA ASN A 334 -9.40 8.95 -19.28
C ASN A 334 -9.68 9.86 -20.48
N TRP A 335 -10.36 11.00 -20.28
CA TRP A 335 -10.58 12.00 -21.32
C TRP A 335 -9.25 12.54 -21.87
N VAL A 336 -8.29 12.85 -21.00
CA VAL A 336 -6.95 13.31 -21.42
C VAL A 336 -6.24 12.22 -22.23
N LEU A 337 -6.19 10.98 -21.73
CA LEU A 337 -5.55 9.86 -22.43
C LEU A 337 -6.14 9.62 -23.84
N ASN A 338 -7.47 9.65 -23.95
CA ASN A 338 -8.17 9.38 -25.20
C ASN A 338 -8.07 10.54 -26.18
N THR A 339 -8.26 11.78 -25.71
CA THR A 339 -8.27 12.97 -26.57
C THR A 339 -6.89 13.28 -27.13
N LEU A 340 -5.83 12.99 -26.37
CA LEU A 340 -4.45 13.14 -26.83
C LEU A 340 -3.96 11.94 -27.65
N GLU A 341 -4.73 10.85 -27.72
CA GLU A 341 -4.40 9.58 -28.39
C GLU A 341 -3.10 8.97 -27.85
N LEU A 342 -2.96 8.97 -26.53
CA LEU A 342 -1.77 8.43 -25.88
C LEU A 342 -1.73 6.91 -26.00
N GLU A 343 -0.57 6.37 -26.37
CA GLU A 343 -0.36 4.95 -26.65
C GLU A 343 -0.58 4.09 -25.41
N ASN A 344 0.04 4.48 -24.28
CA ASN A 344 -0.10 3.77 -23.03
C ASN A 344 -1.28 4.33 -22.22
N LYS A 345 -2.24 3.47 -21.88
CA LYS A 345 -3.43 3.84 -21.10
C LYS A 345 -3.45 3.07 -19.79
N PRO A 346 -2.85 3.62 -18.71
CA PRO A 346 -2.80 2.98 -17.41
C PRO A 346 -4.19 2.59 -16.91
N LYS A 347 -4.33 1.36 -16.41
CA LYS A 347 -5.55 0.95 -15.69
C LYS A 347 -5.61 1.69 -14.35
N ILE A 348 -6.70 2.40 -14.10
CA ILE A 348 -6.92 3.04 -12.80
C ILE A 348 -7.47 1.99 -11.82
N GLN A 349 -6.92 1.98 -10.61
CA GLN A 349 -7.49 1.25 -9.50
C GLN A 349 -7.61 2.16 -8.28
N ASP A 350 -8.84 2.40 -7.87
CA ASP A 350 -9.12 3.21 -6.68
C ASP A 350 -8.94 2.39 -5.39
N PHE A 351 -8.50 3.07 -4.33
CA PHE A 351 -8.45 2.54 -2.97
C PHE A 351 -8.91 3.58 -1.94
N SER A 352 -9.51 3.11 -0.85
CA SER A 352 -9.86 3.97 0.28
C SER A 352 -8.59 4.44 1.02
N ARG A 353 -8.57 5.69 1.47
CA ARG A 353 -7.54 6.15 2.41
C ARG A 353 -7.70 5.40 3.74
N LEU A 354 -6.58 5.21 4.44
CA LEU A 354 -6.66 4.86 5.87
C LEU A 354 -7.08 6.11 6.62
N ASN A 355 -8.17 6.02 7.38
CA ASN A 355 -8.50 7.02 8.39
C ASN A 355 -8.40 6.33 9.74
N PHE A 356 -7.78 7.00 10.71
CA PHE A 356 -7.75 6.53 12.08
C PHE A 356 -8.54 7.48 12.97
N GLU A 357 -9.10 6.96 14.05
CA GLU A 357 -9.73 7.79 15.07
C GLU A 357 -8.70 8.67 15.79
N ASN A 358 -9.16 9.80 16.32
CA ASN A 358 -8.37 10.71 17.16
C ASN A 358 -7.03 11.15 16.54
N THR A 359 -6.98 11.28 15.21
CA THR A 359 -5.77 11.74 14.52
C THR A 359 -6.09 12.59 13.30
N VAL A 360 -5.09 13.31 12.81
CA VAL A 360 -5.21 14.19 11.66
C VAL A 360 -4.22 13.78 10.58
N LEU A 361 -4.74 13.46 9.39
CA LEU A 361 -3.93 13.06 8.25
C LEU A 361 -3.66 14.20 7.26
N SER A 362 -4.42 15.29 7.30
CA SER A 362 -4.19 16.41 6.37
C SER A 362 -2.83 17.04 6.62
N LYS A 363 -1.94 17.05 5.61
CA LYS A 363 -0.64 17.73 5.66
C LYS A 363 -0.77 19.19 6.11
N ARG A 364 -1.78 19.92 5.63
CA ARG A 364 -2.05 21.31 6.04
C ARG A 364 -2.30 21.42 7.55
N LYS A 365 -3.10 20.52 8.11
CA LYS A 365 -3.37 20.52 9.55
C LYS A 365 -2.16 20.06 10.36
N ILE A 366 -1.41 19.05 9.91
CA ILE A 366 -0.17 18.62 10.57
C ILE A 366 0.84 19.78 10.59
N LYS A 367 1.03 20.45 9.45
CA LYS A 367 1.88 21.63 9.32
C LYS A 367 1.47 22.73 10.31
N PHE A 368 0.16 23.00 10.43
CA PHE A 368 -0.37 23.93 11.43
C PHE A 368 0.04 23.55 12.86
N TYR A 369 -0.08 22.28 13.28
CA TYR A 369 0.35 21.86 14.62
C TYR A 369 1.85 22.04 14.86
N VAL A 370 2.66 21.76 13.84
CA VAL A 370 4.13 21.93 13.91
C VAL A 370 4.51 23.41 13.98
N GLU A 371 3.96 24.25 13.10
CA GLU A 371 4.29 25.68 13.04
C GLU A 371 3.83 26.44 14.30
N ASN A 372 2.71 26.03 14.90
CA ASN A 372 2.21 26.62 16.15
C ASN A 372 2.78 25.96 17.41
N LYS A 373 3.79 25.08 17.27
CA LYS A 373 4.50 24.42 18.39
C LYS A 373 3.59 23.66 19.37
N TYR A 374 2.46 23.14 18.90
CA TYR A 374 1.62 22.22 19.68
C TYR A 374 2.23 20.81 19.78
N VAL A 375 3.24 20.54 18.94
CA VAL A 375 4.03 19.31 18.87
C VAL A 375 5.51 19.67 18.66
N ASP A 376 6.42 18.76 19.00
CA ASP A 376 7.87 19.00 18.94
C ASP A 376 8.37 19.21 17.49
N GLY A 377 7.66 18.62 16.53
CA GLY A 377 8.06 18.60 15.13
C GLY A 377 7.27 17.58 14.32
N TRP A 378 7.70 17.34 13.08
CA TRP A 378 7.07 16.37 12.19
C TRP A 378 7.28 14.91 12.63
N ASP A 379 8.26 14.64 13.47
CA ASP A 379 8.56 13.32 14.04
C ASP A 379 7.97 13.12 15.44
N ASP A 380 7.15 14.06 15.93
CA ASP A 380 6.52 13.94 17.25
C ASP A 380 5.68 12.64 17.35
N PRO A 381 5.82 11.85 18.43
CA PRO A 381 5.15 10.56 18.58
C PRO A 381 3.62 10.63 18.65
N ARG A 382 3.03 11.82 18.84
CA ARG A 382 1.59 12.06 18.82
C ARG A 382 1.03 12.21 17.40
N LEU A 383 1.89 12.51 16.42
CA LEU A 383 1.49 12.66 15.03
C LEU A 383 1.39 11.32 14.29
N SER A 384 0.50 11.27 13.30
CA SER A 384 0.35 10.13 12.38
C SER A 384 1.37 10.12 11.23
N THR A 385 2.45 10.90 11.34
CA THR A 385 3.57 10.88 10.39
C THR A 385 4.30 9.54 10.50
N LEU A 386 4.95 9.07 9.43
CA LEU A 386 5.74 7.83 9.50
C LEU A 386 6.83 7.93 10.57
N ARG A 387 7.46 9.10 10.66
CA ARG A 387 8.50 9.40 11.65
C ARG A 387 7.94 9.43 13.07
N GLY A 388 6.78 10.05 13.28
CA GLY A 388 6.08 10.07 14.57
C GLY A 388 5.72 8.68 15.07
N ILE A 389 5.03 7.90 14.24
CA ILE A 389 4.65 6.53 14.63
C ILE A 389 5.87 5.63 14.85
N LYS A 390 6.95 5.81 14.07
CA LYS A 390 8.21 5.09 14.28
C LYS A 390 8.86 5.49 15.60
N ARG A 391 8.99 6.78 15.89
CA ARG A 391 9.54 7.31 17.15
C ARG A 391 8.74 6.82 18.36
N ARG A 392 7.42 6.66 18.22
CA ARG A 392 6.55 6.05 19.23
C ARG A 392 6.79 4.55 19.46
N GLY A 393 7.53 3.86 18.58
CA GLY A 393 7.85 2.44 18.71
C GLY A 393 7.12 1.50 17.75
N MET A 394 6.55 2.02 16.66
CA MET A 394 5.97 1.18 15.61
C MET A 394 7.05 0.43 14.81
N SER A 395 6.91 -0.88 14.68
CA SER A 395 7.71 -1.67 13.73
C SER A 395 7.27 -1.41 12.29
N MET A 396 8.22 -1.01 11.44
CA MET A 396 7.95 -0.76 10.01
C MET A 396 7.45 -2.03 9.30
N LYS A 397 7.91 -3.21 9.73
CA LYS A 397 7.43 -4.49 9.22
C LYS A 397 5.95 -4.68 9.54
N VAL A 398 5.57 -4.50 10.80
CA VAL A 398 4.17 -4.67 11.25
C VAL A 398 3.25 -3.67 10.55
N LEU A 399 3.68 -2.42 10.41
CA LEU A 399 2.93 -1.39 9.69
C LEU A 399 2.67 -1.79 8.23
N LYS A 400 3.70 -2.27 7.51
CA LYS A 400 3.56 -2.77 6.14
C LYS A 400 2.59 -3.95 6.06
N ASP A 401 2.78 -4.95 6.92
CA ASP A 401 1.95 -6.16 6.95
C ASP A 401 0.48 -5.80 7.22
N TYR A 402 0.24 -4.87 8.15
CA TYR A 402 -1.10 -4.36 8.44
C TYR A 402 -1.73 -3.70 7.20
N ILE A 403 -1.01 -2.80 6.52
CA ILE A 403 -1.50 -2.11 5.33
C ILE A 403 -1.83 -3.11 4.21
N ILE A 404 -0.94 -4.07 3.96
CA ILE A 404 -1.14 -5.12 2.96
C ILE A 404 -2.40 -5.94 3.29
N SER A 405 -2.60 -6.29 4.57
CA SER A 405 -3.78 -7.04 5.02
C SER A 405 -5.10 -6.29 4.80
N GLN A 406 -5.08 -4.95 4.72
CA GLN A 406 -6.25 -4.15 4.39
C GLN A 406 -6.56 -4.13 2.88
N GLY A 407 -5.56 -4.43 2.05
CA GLY A 407 -5.68 -4.42 0.59
C GLY A 407 -6.07 -3.06 -0.02
N ALA A 408 -6.52 -3.11 -1.27
CA ALA A 408 -7.04 -1.96 -2.02
C ALA A 408 -8.57 -1.82 -1.91
N SER A 409 -9.15 -2.12 -0.73
CA SER A 409 -10.59 -1.93 -0.51
C SER A 409 -11.00 -0.48 -0.77
N GLN A 410 -12.10 -0.29 -1.50
CA GLN A 410 -12.70 1.03 -1.73
C GLN A 410 -13.64 1.46 -0.58
N LYS A 411 -13.93 0.59 0.40
CA LYS A 411 -14.79 0.94 1.53
C LYS A 411 -14.05 1.90 2.45
N THR A 412 -14.57 3.11 2.61
CA THR A 412 -14.08 4.06 3.61
C THR A 412 -14.45 3.59 5.00
N SER A 413 -13.47 3.47 5.89
CA SER A 413 -13.68 3.21 7.31
C SER A 413 -12.72 4.05 8.15
N VAL A 414 -13.20 4.47 9.32
CA VAL A 414 -12.35 4.98 10.40
C VAL A 414 -11.95 3.77 11.24
N ILE A 415 -10.65 3.61 11.45
CA ILE A 415 -10.08 2.44 12.11
C ILE A 415 -9.51 2.86 13.46
N SER A 416 -9.76 2.04 14.48
CA SER A 416 -9.09 2.21 15.76
C SER A 416 -7.60 1.85 15.67
N TRP A 417 -6.79 2.60 16.41
CA TRP A 417 -5.37 2.32 16.55
C TRP A 417 -5.08 0.99 17.27
N ASP A 418 -6.01 0.50 18.09
CA ASP A 418 -5.83 -0.67 18.95
C ASP A 418 -5.44 -1.91 18.18
N LYS A 419 -6.03 -2.14 17.00
CA LYS A 419 -5.71 -3.31 16.19
C LYS A 419 -4.27 -3.27 15.70
N LEU A 420 -3.81 -2.11 15.24
CA LEU A 420 -2.44 -1.93 14.76
C LEU A 420 -1.44 -2.03 15.92
N TRP A 421 -1.71 -1.38 17.06
CA TRP A 421 -0.84 -1.47 18.24
C TRP A 421 -0.83 -2.84 18.88
N SER A 422 -1.94 -3.58 18.88
CA SER A 422 -2.00 -4.97 19.35
C SER A 422 -1.12 -5.88 18.50
N GLN A 423 -1.14 -5.71 17.17
CA GLN A 423 -0.22 -6.44 16.28
C GLN A 423 1.23 -6.04 16.52
N ASN A 424 1.51 -4.75 16.74
CA ASN A 424 2.86 -4.28 17.06
C ASN A 424 3.35 -4.85 18.39
N LYS A 425 2.52 -4.81 19.44
CA LYS A 425 2.83 -5.36 20.77
C LYS A 425 3.20 -6.84 20.67
N LYS A 426 2.44 -7.64 19.92
CA LYS A 426 2.76 -9.08 19.72
C LYS A 426 4.11 -9.28 19.06
N TYR A 427 4.46 -8.46 18.07
CA TYR A 427 5.75 -8.52 17.40
C TYR A 427 6.89 -8.07 18.34
N ILE A 428 6.74 -6.92 19.00
CA ILE A 428 7.75 -6.38 19.92
C ILE A 428 7.97 -7.30 21.12
N ASP A 429 6.92 -7.88 21.71
CA ASP A 429 7.04 -8.84 22.83
C ASP A 429 7.93 -10.05 22.45
N SER A 430 7.92 -10.48 21.18
CA SER A 430 8.79 -11.59 20.75
C SER A 430 10.28 -11.23 20.62
N ILE A 431 10.63 -9.95 20.52
CA ILE A 431 12.01 -9.51 20.26
C ILE A 431 12.60 -8.59 21.32
N SER A 432 11.76 -7.99 22.16
CA SER A 432 12.19 -6.95 23.10
C SER A 432 12.81 -7.57 24.35
N PRO A 433 14.04 -7.19 24.74
CA PRO A 433 14.53 -7.51 26.07
C PRO A 433 13.63 -6.84 27.12
N ARG A 434 13.40 -7.51 28.24
CA ARG A 434 12.64 -6.91 29.35
C ARG A 434 13.64 -6.26 30.27
N VAL A 435 13.32 -5.06 30.71
CA VAL A 435 14.11 -4.29 31.67
C VAL A 435 13.16 -3.81 32.77
N ALA A 436 13.70 -3.60 33.97
CA ALA A 436 12.96 -2.99 35.05
C ALA A 436 13.19 -1.47 35.01
N GLY A 437 12.13 -0.71 35.24
CA GLY A 437 12.18 0.74 35.36
C GLY A 437 10.98 1.21 36.16
N VAL A 438 11.18 2.22 37.00
CA VAL A 438 10.15 2.86 37.80
C VAL A 438 9.93 4.26 37.22
N PRO A 439 8.68 4.68 36.97
CA PRO A 439 8.41 6.07 36.58
C PRO A 439 8.95 7.04 37.63
N LEU A 440 9.58 8.14 37.19
CA LEU A 440 10.08 9.16 38.12
C LEU A 440 8.93 9.82 38.90
N GLU A 441 7.80 10.03 38.22
CA GLU A 441 6.57 10.50 38.85
C GLU A 441 5.95 9.37 39.66
N GLY A 442 5.65 9.63 40.94
CA GLY A 442 5.18 8.60 41.86
C GLY A 442 6.25 7.57 42.23
N MET A 443 7.54 7.91 42.12
CA MET A 443 8.61 7.04 42.58
C MET A 443 8.65 7.01 44.11
N VAL A 444 8.53 5.82 44.70
CA VAL A 444 8.63 5.61 46.15
C VAL A 444 9.94 4.91 46.48
N ARG A 445 10.68 5.49 47.43
CA ARG A 445 11.94 4.93 47.94
C ARG A 445 11.65 3.93 49.05
N CYS A 446 12.12 2.70 48.90
CA CYS A 446 12.06 1.66 49.91
C CYS A 446 13.47 1.37 50.44
N VAL A 447 13.63 1.45 51.76
CA VAL A 447 14.91 1.21 52.44
C VAL A 447 14.82 -0.13 53.15
N TYR A 448 15.87 -0.94 53.03
CA TYR A 448 15.96 -2.25 53.67
C TYR A 448 16.92 -2.23 54.86
N ASP A 449 16.52 -2.86 55.96
CA ASP A 449 17.39 -3.02 57.15
C ASP A 449 18.55 -3.99 56.90
N LYS A 450 18.41 -4.93 55.97
CA LYS A 450 19.46 -5.85 55.53
C LYS A 450 19.84 -5.58 54.08
N LYS A 451 21.14 -5.52 53.81
CA LYS A 451 21.68 -5.34 52.45
C LYS A 451 21.20 -6.49 51.57
N LEU A 452 20.56 -6.18 50.44
CA LEU A 452 20.20 -7.19 49.45
C LEU A 452 21.49 -7.77 48.85
N GLU A 453 21.58 -9.09 48.76
CA GLU A 453 22.70 -9.75 48.11
C GLU A 453 22.54 -9.71 46.59
N LYS A 454 23.69 -9.69 45.90
CA LYS A 454 23.72 -9.70 44.44
C LYS A 454 23.05 -10.97 43.92
N SER A 455 21.99 -10.82 43.14
CA SER A 455 21.24 -11.94 42.57
C SER A 455 21.00 -11.75 41.08
N SER A 456 20.78 -12.86 40.37
CA SER A 456 20.42 -12.84 38.95
C SER A 456 19.07 -13.51 38.75
N ILE A 457 18.09 -12.76 38.28
CA ILE A 457 16.74 -13.25 38.00
C ILE A 457 16.62 -13.49 36.51
N LYS A 458 16.25 -14.70 36.11
CA LYS A 458 15.97 -15.03 34.71
C LYS A 458 14.72 -14.29 34.26
N ILE A 459 14.82 -13.53 33.18
CA ILE A 459 13.69 -12.83 32.60
C ILE A 459 12.79 -13.84 31.85
N PRO A 460 11.49 -13.95 32.18
CA PRO A 460 10.57 -14.84 31.47
C PRO A 460 10.43 -14.45 29.99
N LYS A 461 10.17 -15.46 29.13
CA LYS A 461 9.78 -15.36 27.71
C LYS A 461 10.85 -15.04 26.66
N ILE A 462 12.14 -14.96 27.00
CA ILE A 462 13.21 -14.91 25.99
C ILE A 462 14.06 -16.15 26.10
N ASP A 463 13.99 -17.02 25.09
CA ASP A 463 14.83 -18.22 25.00
C ASP A 463 16.31 -17.84 25.11
N GLY A 464 16.90 -18.17 26.26
CA GLY A 464 18.34 -18.12 26.50
C GLY A 464 18.98 -16.73 26.62
N LYS A 465 18.24 -15.62 26.63
CA LYS A 465 18.84 -14.27 26.70
C LYS A 465 18.08 -13.31 27.61
N GLY A 466 18.59 -13.14 28.83
CA GLY A 466 18.17 -12.06 29.73
C GLY A 466 18.21 -12.48 31.19
N PHE A 467 19.23 -12.02 31.91
CA PHE A 467 19.24 -12.02 33.37
C PHE A 467 19.09 -10.58 33.82
N ARG A 468 18.20 -10.32 34.77
CA ARG A 468 18.22 -9.09 35.57
C ARG A 468 19.22 -9.33 36.68
N VAL A 469 20.33 -8.61 36.67
CA VAL A 469 21.25 -8.57 37.81
C VAL A 469 20.72 -7.52 38.77
N ILE A 470 20.46 -7.93 40.01
CA ILE A 470 20.21 -7.03 41.12
C ILE A 470 21.55 -6.91 41.83
N ASP A 471 22.13 -5.71 41.83
CA ASP A 471 23.35 -5.43 42.57
C ASP A 471 23.04 -5.26 44.06
N ASP A 472 24.11 -5.30 44.85
CA ASP A 472 24.03 -5.17 46.30
C ASP A 472 23.59 -3.74 46.68
N CYS A 473 22.35 -3.61 47.16
CA CYS A 473 21.74 -2.33 47.47
C CYS A 473 21.05 -2.36 48.85
N SER A 474 21.02 -1.20 49.51
CA SER A 474 20.24 -0.95 50.72
C SER A 474 18.88 -0.32 50.43
N GLU A 475 18.63 0.04 49.16
CA GLU A 475 17.50 0.84 48.75
C GLU A 475 17.04 0.43 47.35
N ILE A 476 15.73 0.39 47.16
CA ILE A 476 15.11 0.26 45.84
C ILE A 476 14.07 1.35 45.64
N PHE A 477 13.62 1.44 44.39
CA PHE A 477 12.48 2.24 44.02
C PHE A 477 11.36 1.33 43.55
N ILE A 478 10.13 1.68 43.92
CA ILE A 478 8.90 1.06 43.44
C ILE A 478 7.93 2.14 42.96
N SER A 479 6.93 1.76 42.18
CA SER A 479 5.88 2.70 41.80
C SER A 479 4.99 3.01 43.00
N GLN A 480 4.36 4.19 43.01
CA GLN A 480 3.42 4.56 44.05
C GLN A 480 2.19 3.64 44.08
N GLU A 481 1.77 3.14 42.92
CA GLU A 481 0.68 2.16 42.81
C GLU A 481 1.04 0.86 43.55
N ASP A 482 2.27 0.36 43.36
CA ASP A 482 2.77 -0.81 44.09
C ASP A 482 2.93 -0.52 45.58
N ALA A 483 3.42 0.68 45.95
CA ALA A 483 3.61 1.05 47.36
C ALA A 483 2.29 1.12 48.15
N LEU A 484 1.19 1.53 47.50
CA LEU A 484 -0.11 1.69 48.15
C LEU A 484 -0.81 0.37 48.46
N ILE A 485 -0.48 -0.70 47.73
CA ILE A 485 -1.06 -2.03 47.97
C ILE A 485 -0.29 -2.83 49.02
N LEU A 486 0.91 -2.38 49.43
CA LEU A 486 1.69 -3.06 50.45
C LEU A 486 1.07 -2.86 51.83
N GLU A 487 0.79 -3.98 52.49
CA GLU A 487 0.34 -3.99 53.88
C GLU A 487 1.51 -4.09 54.85
N LYS A 488 1.27 -3.67 56.09
CA LYS A 488 2.28 -3.81 57.14
C LYS A 488 2.57 -5.30 57.35
N ASP A 489 3.86 -5.63 57.40
CA ASP A 489 4.38 -6.99 57.59
C ASP A 489 4.11 -7.94 56.40
N GLU A 490 3.77 -7.42 55.22
CA GLU A 490 3.59 -8.21 53.99
C GLU A 490 4.93 -8.49 53.28
N GLU A 491 5.13 -9.74 52.84
CA GLU A 491 6.23 -10.11 51.94
C GLU A 491 5.78 -10.04 50.47
N PHE A 492 6.57 -9.38 49.62
CA PHE A 492 6.31 -9.27 48.18
C PHE A 492 7.53 -9.72 47.35
N THR A 493 7.29 -10.18 46.11
CA THR A 493 8.30 -10.71 45.17
C THR A 493 8.32 -9.96 43.85
#